data_AF-A0AAV6KY15-F1
#
_entry.id   AF-A0AAV6KY15-F1
#
_cell.length_a   1.000
_cell.length_b   1.000
_cell.length_c   1.000
_cell.angle_alpha   90.00
_cell.angle_beta   90.00
_cell.angle_gamma   90.00
#
_symmetry.space_group_name_H-M   'P 1'
#
loop_
_entity.id
_entity.type
_entity.pdbx_description
1 polymer ?
#
loop_
_entity_poly.entity_id
_entity_poly.type
_entity_poly.pdbx_seq_one_letter_code
_entity_poly.pdbx_strand_id
1 'polypeptide(L)'
;MENYTILGWFLNSMEESIYNMFMYYDTAPTLWNALTQMYAHAHSDARIFELYQDISHASQETLGLSVAVYFDYLLSRWDELAQYEPLSEFPIEVASIVVKQQSRQHTYQFLMDLKSEFDPLRIHILNTSPMPSLYEPFATIDGEE
;
A
#
# COMPACT_ATOMS: atom_id res chain seq x y z
N MET A 1 -4.74 -5.31 35.12
CA MET A 1 -5.80 -5.95 34.30
C MET A 1 -5.36 -5.78 32.86
N GLU A 2 -4.47 -6.64 32.37
CA GLU A 2 -3.71 -6.31 31.16
C GLU A 2 -3.47 -7.53 30.27
N ASN A 3 -2.88 -8.62 30.77
CA ASN A 3 -2.53 -9.75 29.90
C ASN A 3 -3.72 -10.67 29.51
N TYR A 4 -4.51 -11.14 30.49
CA TYR A 4 -5.58 -12.11 30.23
C TYR A 4 -6.76 -11.53 29.45
N THR A 5 -7.06 -10.24 29.63
CA THR A 5 -8.11 -9.55 28.87
C THR A 5 -7.71 -9.44 27.40
N ILE A 6 -6.47 -9.02 27.12
CA ILE A 6 -5.94 -8.91 25.76
C ILE A 6 -5.85 -10.29 25.11
N LEU A 7 -5.37 -11.30 25.84
CA LEU A 7 -5.34 -12.69 25.38
C LEU A 7 -6.75 -13.17 25.00
N GLY A 8 -7.74 -12.89 25.84
CA GLY A 8 -9.14 -13.18 25.57
C GLY A 8 -9.65 -12.47 24.31
N TRP A 9 -9.32 -11.21 24.09
CA TRP A 9 -9.73 -10.50 22.87
C TRP A 9 -9.12 -11.11 21.61
N PHE A 10 -7.83 -11.45 21.63
CA PHE A 10 -7.18 -12.13 20.52
C PHE A 10 -7.83 -13.48 20.22
N LEU A 11 -8.01 -14.33 21.22
CA LEU A 11 -8.54 -15.67 21.00
C LEU A 11 -10.00 -15.66 20.56
N ASN A 12 -10.82 -14.74 21.07
CA ASN A 12 -12.24 -14.65 20.70
C ASN A 12 -12.48 -13.99 19.33
N SER A 13 -11.49 -13.31 18.75
CA SER A 13 -11.58 -12.74 17.39
C SER A 13 -11.08 -13.67 16.29
N MET A 14 -10.54 -14.83 16.64
CA MET A 14 -10.03 -15.82 15.68
C MET A 14 -11.13 -16.70 15.12
N GLU A 15 -10.97 -17.11 13.86
CA GLU A 15 -11.70 -18.24 13.31
C GLU A 15 -11.32 -19.53 14.08
N GLU A 16 -12.26 -20.49 14.17
CA GLU A 16 -12.09 -21.71 14.96
C GLU A 16 -10.81 -22.50 14.59
N SER A 17 -10.45 -22.52 13.31
CA SER A 17 -9.23 -23.14 12.79
C SER A 17 -7.95 -22.51 13.37
N ILE A 18 -7.92 -21.19 13.48
CA ILE A 18 -6.80 -20.41 14.02
C ILE A 18 -6.81 -20.52 15.55
N TYR A 19 -7.98 -20.38 16.20
CA TYR A 19 -8.11 -20.50 17.65
C TYR A 19 -7.53 -21.83 18.15
N ASN A 20 -7.88 -22.96 17.54
CA ASN A 20 -7.42 -24.28 17.96
C ASN A 20 -5.88 -24.43 17.90
N MET A 21 -5.22 -23.67 17.04
CA MET A 21 -3.76 -23.69 16.92
C MET A 21 -3.06 -22.87 18.02
N PHE A 22 -3.75 -21.87 18.59
CA PHE A 22 -3.16 -20.89 19.50
C PHE A 22 -3.79 -20.84 20.90
N MET A 23 -4.83 -21.64 21.18
CA MET A 23 -5.56 -21.63 22.44
C MET A 23 -4.73 -21.98 23.69
N TYR A 24 -3.56 -22.59 23.52
CA TYR A 24 -2.68 -23.04 24.60
C TYR A 24 -1.59 -22.02 25.00
N TYR A 25 -1.60 -20.81 24.42
CA TYR A 25 -0.64 -19.77 24.80
C TYR A 25 -1.08 -19.06 26.09
N ASP A 26 -0.17 -18.98 27.06
CA ASP A 26 -0.45 -18.47 28.41
C ASP A 26 -0.36 -16.94 28.52
N THR A 27 0.26 -16.26 27.54
CA THR A 27 0.42 -14.80 27.55
C THR A 27 0.17 -14.15 26.20
N ALA A 28 -0.38 -12.93 26.21
CA ALA A 28 -0.63 -12.15 25.00
C ALA A 28 0.65 -11.88 24.20
N PRO A 29 1.81 -11.56 24.82
CA PRO A 29 3.06 -11.40 24.07
C PRO A 29 3.52 -12.69 23.39
N THR A 30 3.40 -13.85 24.04
CA THR A 30 3.79 -15.13 23.43
C THR A 30 2.86 -15.54 22.29
N LEU A 31 1.56 -15.30 22.45
CA LEU A 31 0.55 -15.50 21.41
C LEU A 31 0.83 -14.60 20.20
N TRP A 32 1.05 -13.30 20.44
CA TRP A 32 1.36 -12.32 19.40
C TRP A 32 2.62 -12.67 18.62
N ASN A 33 3.70 -13.07 19.30
CA ASN A 33 4.93 -13.50 18.63
C ASN A 33 4.71 -14.75 17.77
N ALA A 34 3.92 -15.73 18.23
CA ALA A 34 3.64 -16.93 17.47
C ALA A 34 2.78 -16.65 16.23
N LEU A 35 1.75 -15.80 16.37
CA LEU A 35 0.96 -15.30 15.25
C LEU A 35 1.83 -14.58 14.23
N THR A 36 2.74 -13.73 14.71
CA THR A 36 3.68 -12.97 13.86
C THR A 36 4.64 -13.92 13.15
N GLN A 37 5.23 -14.89 13.83
CA GLN A 37 6.14 -15.86 13.19
C GLN A 37 5.43 -16.71 12.13
N MET A 38 4.17 -17.11 12.39
CA MET A 38 3.45 -18.01 11.50
C MET A 38 2.80 -17.30 10.31
N TYR A 39 2.31 -16.07 10.51
CA TYR A 39 1.56 -15.33 9.49
C TYR A 39 2.27 -14.10 8.94
N ALA A 40 3.24 -13.49 9.65
CA ALA A 40 3.90 -12.29 9.15
C ALA A 40 4.88 -12.58 8.01
N HIS A 41 5.45 -13.79 7.93
CA HIS A 41 6.44 -14.14 6.89
C HIS A 41 5.87 -15.05 5.80
N ALA A 42 4.90 -15.92 6.13
CA ALA A 42 4.34 -16.88 5.17
C ALA A 42 3.51 -16.22 4.04
N HIS A 43 3.17 -14.94 4.19
CA HIS A 43 2.33 -14.19 3.25
C HIS A 43 3.01 -12.93 2.70
N SER A 44 4.25 -12.60 3.09
CA SER A 44 4.88 -11.32 2.69
C SER A 44 5.23 -11.31 1.20
N ASP A 45 6.03 -12.28 0.71
CA ASP A 45 6.53 -12.23 -0.67
C ASP A 45 5.44 -12.50 -1.71
N ALA A 46 4.51 -13.40 -1.40
CA ALA A 46 3.34 -13.65 -2.26
C ALA A 46 2.45 -12.40 -2.33
N ARG A 47 2.21 -11.71 -1.21
CA ARG A 47 1.42 -10.49 -1.19
C ARG A 47 2.14 -9.33 -1.86
N ILE A 48 3.44 -9.17 -1.64
CA ILE A 48 4.29 -8.19 -2.34
C ILE A 48 4.20 -8.42 -3.86
N PHE A 49 4.30 -9.67 -4.31
CA PHE A 49 4.15 -10.03 -5.72
C PHE A 49 2.76 -9.65 -6.27
N GLU A 50 1.68 -10.00 -5.55
CA GLU A 50 0.32 -9.59 -5.91
C GLU A 50 0.17 -8.06 -5.97
N LEU A 51 0.75 -7.32 -5.02
CA LEU A 51 0.73 -5.86 -5.01
C LEU A 51 1.45 -5.28 -6.23
N TYR A 52 2.60 -5.81 -6.61
CA TYR A 52 3.28 -5.42 -7.85
C TYR A 52 2.44 -5.72 -9.09
N GLN A 53 1.72 -6.86 -9.12
CA GLN A 53 0.78 -7.17 -10.19
C GLN A 53 -0.39 -6.18 -10.22
N ASP A 54 -1.02 -5.93 -9.07
CA ASP A 54 -2.15 -5.01 -8.91
C ASP A 54 -1.80 -3.59 -9.36
N ILE A 55 -0.60 -3.11 -9.01
CA ILE A 55 -0.09 -1.79 -9.41
C ILE A 55 0.25 -1.76 -10.90
N SER A 56 0.92 -2.80 -11.43
CA SER A 56 1.34 -2.82 -12.84
C SER A 56 0.18 -3.01 -13.83
N HIS A 57 -0.92 -3.62 -13.38
CA HIS A 57 -2.14 -3.80 -14.16
C HIS A 57 -3.22 -2.77 -13.82
N ALA A 58 -2.94 -1.82 -12.92
CA ALA A 58 -3.84 -0.74 -12.59
C ALA A 58 -4.06 0.14 -13.83
N SER A 59 -5.31 0.29 -14.25
CA SER A 59 -5.67 1.20 -15.34
C SER A 59 -7.06 1.77 -15.09
N GLN A 60 -7.18 3.09 -15.17
CA GLN A 60 -8.45 3.79 -14.97
C GLN A 60 -9.52 3.25 -15.94
N GLU A 61 -9.12 3.00 -17.19
CA GLU A 61 -10.00 2.48 -18.23
C GLU A 61 -10.40 1.01 -17.96
N THR A 62 -9.43 0.14 -17.68
CA THR A 62 -9.67 -1.29 -17.48
C THR A 62 -10.53 -1.56 -16.24
N LEU A 63 -10.34 -0.77 -15.18
CA LEU A 63 -11.11 -0.87 -13.94
C LEU A 63 -12.47 -0.13 -14.02
N GLY A 64 -12.69 0.68 -15.06
CA GLY A 64 -13.93 1.47 -15.22
C GLY A 64 -14.16 2.48 -14.10
N LEU A 65 -13.10 3.02 -13.51
CA LEU A 65 -13.15 3.91 -12.35
C LEU A 65 -13.12 5.40 -12.76
N SER A 66 -13.60 6.26 -11.86
CA SER A 66 -13.30 7.70 -11.92
C SER A 66 -11.84 7.96 -11.55
N VAL A 67 -11.32 9.15 -11.87
CA VAL A 67 -9.96 9.58 -11.53
C VAL A 67 -9.74 9.50 -10.02
N ALA A 68 -10.66 10.04 -9.21
CA ALA A 68 -10.61 9.95 -7.75
C ALA A 68 -10.51 8.51 -7.23
N VAL A 69 -11.38 7.61 -7.71
CA VAL A 69 -11.40 6.22 -7.21
C VAL A 69 -10.17 5.44 -7.67
N TYR A 70 -9.67 5.71 -8.89
CA TYR A 70 -8.43 5.15 -9.38
C TYR A 70 -7.22 5.63 -8.57
N PHE A 71 -7.18 6.91 -8.21
CA PHE A 71 -6.15 7.49 -7.37
C PHE A 71 -6.12 6.86 -5.97
N ASP A 72 -7.29 6.74 -5.32
CA ASP A 72 -7.43 6.08 -4.02
C ASP A 72 -7.02 4.61 -4.08
N TYR A 73 -7.34 3.91 -5.17
CA TYR A 73 -6.90 2.54 -5.40
C TYR A 73 -5.37 2.44 -5.40
N LEU A 74 -4.68 3.28 -6.17
CA LEU A 74 -3.21 3.29 -6.21
C LEU A 74 -2.59 3.63 -4.85
N LEU A 75 -3.10 4.66 -4.16
CA LEU A 75 -2.65 5.00 -2.81
C LEU A 75 -2.74 3.81 -1.87
N SER A 76 -3.87 3.10 -1.88
CA SER A 76 -4.05 1.92 -1.02
C SER A 76 -3.01 0.83 -1.28
N ARG A 77 -2.66 0.58 -2.56
CA ARG A 77 -1.67 -0.45 -2.93
C ARG A 77 -0.26 -0.04 -2.55
N TRP A 78 0.11 1.23 -2.75
CA TRP A 78 1.42 1.75 -2.36
C TRP A 78 1.59 1.78 -0.84
N ASP A 79 0.57 2.19 -0.09
CA ASP A 79 0.59 2.22 1.37
C ASP A 79 0.71 0.79 1.94
N GLU A 80 0.02 -0.17 1.34
CA GLU A 80 0.12 -1.59 1.72
C GLU A 80 1.52 -2.13 1.40
N LEU A 81 2.07 -1.86 0.21
CA LEU A 81 3.42 -2.28 -0.16
C LEU A 81 4.49 -1.69 0.79
N ALA A 82 4.32 -0.44 1.21
CA ALA A 82 5.23 0.21 2.16
C ALA A 82 5.24 -0.45 3.55
N GLN A 83 4.19 -1.20 3.94
CA GLN A 83 4.20 -2.00 5.17
C GLN A 83 5.16 -3.20 5.07
N TYR A 84 5.31 -3.76 3.86
CA TYR A 84 6.15 -4.92 3.60
C TYR A 84 7.60 -4.53 3.28
N GLU A 85 7.83 -3.32 2.76
CA GLU A 85 9.16 -2.80 2.42
C GLU A 85 9.50 -1.53 3.26
N PRO A 86 9.61 -1.64 4.59
CA PRO A 86 9.76 -0.48 5.47
C PRO A 86 11.14 0.18 5.29
N LEU A 87 11.14 1.50 5.15
CA LEU A 87 12.39 2.27 5.02
C LEU A 87 13.10 2.55 6.36
N SER A 88 12.51 2.13 7.48
CA SER A 88 13.05 2.36 8.83
C SER A 88 14.40 1.70 9.09
N GLU A 89 14.79 0.73 8.26
CA GLU A 89 16.06 0.02 8.36
C GLU A 89 17.23 0.80 7.72
N PHE A 90 16.94 1.84 6.94
CA PHE A 90 17.95 2.65 6.26
C PHE A 90 18.33 3.92 7.06
N PRO A 91 19.55 4.45 6.89
CA PRO A 91 19.89 5.79 7.35
C PRO A 91 18.92 6.84 6.80
N ILE A 92 18.63 7.87 7.59
CA ILE A 92 17.64 8.91 7.27
C ILE A 92 17.95 9.57 5.92
N GLU A 93 19.22 9.83 5.62
CA GLU A 93 19.63 10.43 4.36
C GLU A 93 19.27 9.52 3.17
N VAL A 94 19.49 8.21 3.30
CA VAL A 94 19.16 7.23 2.26
C VAL A 94 17.64 7.10 2.11
N ALA A 95 16.91 6.96 3.21
CA ALA A 95 15.46 6.88 3.22
C ALA A 95 14.83 8.11 2.53
N SER A 96 15.35 9.31 2.79
CA SER A 96 14.86 10.55 2.16
C SER A 96 15.02 10.56 0.63
N ILE A 97 16.11 9.99 0.12
CA ILE A 97 16.36 9.86 -1.32
C ILE A 97 15.38 8.85 -1.93
N VAL A 98 15.16 7.71 -1.25
CA VAL A 98 14.22 6.68 -1.70
C VAL A 98 12.79 7.22 -1.75
N VAL A 99 12.33 7.92 -0.70
CA VAL A 99 10.99 8.55 -0.67
C VAL A 99 10.82 9.54 -1.81
N LYS A 100 11.85 10.35 -2.11
CA LYS A 100 11.79 11.29 -3.24
C LYS A 100 11.69 10.57 -4.59
N GLN A 101 12.37 9.43 -4.75
CA GLN A 101 12.28 8.63 -5.96
C GLN A 101 10.93 7.92 -6.08
N GLN A 102 10.43 7.31 -5.01
CA GLN A 102 9.11 6.66 -4.95
C GLN A 102 7.99 7.65 -5.25
N SER A 103 8.00 8.83 -4.63
CA SER A 103 7.01 9.89 -4.90
C SER A 103 6.97 10.25 -6.39
N ARG A 104 8.14 10.34 -7.04
CA ARG A 104 8.22 10.61 -8.49
C ARG A 104 7.74 9.42 -9.32
N GLN A 105 8.04 8.19 -8.90
CA GLN A 105 7.55 6.97 -9.55
C GLN A 105 6.02 6.85 -9.46
N HIS A 106 5.43 7.16 -8.30
CA HIS A 106 3.98 7.18 -8.11
C HIS A 106 3.31 8.19 -9.03
N THR A 107 3.89 9.40 -9.19
CA THR A 107 3.40 10.38 -10.18
C THR A 107 3.39 9.79 -11.59
N TYR A 108 4.46 9.10 -12.00
CA TYR A 108 4.51 8.50 -13.33
C TYR A 108 3.53 7.34 -13.51
N GLN A 109 3.38 6.46 -12.52
CA GLN A 109 2.43 5.35 -12.57
C GLN A 109 0.99 5.85 -12.63
N PHE A 110 0.63 6.84 -11.81
CA PHE A 110 -0.68 7.47 -11.89
C PHE A 110 -0.95 7.99 -13.30
N LEU A 111 -0.03 8.75 -13.88
CA LEU A 111 -0.18 9.33 -15.22
C LEU A 111 -0.16 8.30 -16.36
N MET A 112 0.44 7.13 -16.17
CA MET A 112 0.67 6.14 -17.24
C MET A 112 -0.63 5.51 -17.71
N ASP A 113 -1.50 5.14 -16.78
CA ASP A 113 -2.66 4.29 -17.06
C ASP A 113 -4.02 5.01 -16.88
N LEU A 114 -3.97 6.35 -16.91
CA LEU A 114 -5.17 7.18 -17.11
C LEU A 114 -5.75 6.96 -18.51
N LYS A 115 -7.05 7.22 -18.65
CA LYS A 115 -7.74 7.24 -19.95
C LYS A 115 -7.07 8.21 -20.92
N SER A 116 -7.12 7.89 -22.21
CA SER A 116 -6.51 8.69 -23.28
C SER A 116 -7.12 10.09 -23.42
N GLU A 117 -8.31 10.33 -22.88
CA GLU A 117 -8.94 11.66 -22.86
C GLU A 117 -8.09 12.70 -22.10
N PHE A 118 -7.30 12.25 -21.13
CA PHE A 118 -6.39 13.11 -20.36
C PHE A 118 -5.00 13.26 -21.00
N ASP A 119 -4.75 12.72 -22.19
CA ASP A 119 -3.43 12.81 -22.87
C ASP A 119 -2.90 14.25 -23.02
N PRO A 120 -3.72 15.26 -23.37
CA PRO A 120 -3.24 16.65 -23.45
C PRO A 120 -2.74 17.18 -22.10
N LEU A 121 -3.46 16.90 -21.01
CA LEU A 121 -3.09 17.30 -19.65
C LEU A 121 -1.84 16.53 -19.19
N ARG A 122 -1.77 15.22 -19.47
CA ARG A 122 -0.62 14.37 -19.20
C ARG A 122 0.65 14.93 -19.84
N ILE A 123 0.59 15.31 -21.12
CA ILE A 123 1.73 15.92 -21.84
C ILE A 123 2.11 17.26 -21.22
N HIS A 124 1.14 18.10 -20.85
CA HIS A 124 1.41 19.38 -20.20
C HIS A 124 2.12 19.20 -18.85
N ILE A 125 1.62 18.31 -18.00
CA ILE A 125 2.19 17.95 -16.71
C ILE A 125 3.62 17.42 -16.88
N LEU A 126 3.84 16.49 -17.81
CA LEU A 126 5.16 15.90 -18.06
C LEU A 126 6.20 16.91 -18.57
N ASN A 127 5.77 18.01 -19.20
CA ASN A 127 6.63 19.09 -19.67
C ASN A 127 6.90 20.17 -18.60
N THR A 128 6.30 20.07 -17.41
CA THR A 128 6.52 21.02 -16.32
C THR A 128 7.85 20.75 -15.63
N SER A 129 8.64 21.81 -15.38
CA SER A 129 9.93 21.71 -14.70
C SER A 129 10.00 22.68 -13.51
N PRO A 130 10.23 22.18 -12.27
CA PRO A 130 10.41 20.77 -11.91
C PRO A 130 9.12 19.94 -12.07
N MET A 131 9.26 18.62 -12.20
CA MET A 131 8.11 17.70 -12.25
C MET A 131 7.25 17.87 -10.99
N PRO A 132 5.94 18.08 -11.13
CA PRO A 132 5.05 18.28 -9.99
C PRO A 132 4.91 17.03 -9.11
N SER A 133 4.53 17.25 -7.86
CA SER A 133 4.32 16.17 -6.88
C SER A 133 2.95 15.52 -7.10
N LEU A 134 2.82 14.21 -6.84
CA LEU A 134 1.63 13.37 -7.14
C LEU A 134 0.25 14.05 -6.99
N TYR A 135 0.05 14.84 -5.94
CA TYR A 135 -1.23 15.51 -5.65
C TYR A 135 -1.57 16.65 -6.63
N GLU A 136 -0.58 17.33 -7.21
CA GLU A 136 -0.79 18.41 -8.17
C GLU A 136 -1.33 17.87 -9.52
N PRO A 137 -0.73 16.83 -10.15
CA PRO A 137 -1.33 16.14 -11.29
C PRO A 137 -2.71 15.58 -11.00
N PHE A 138 -2.91 14.96 -9.83
CA PHE A 138 -4.21 14.45 -9.42
C PHE A 138 -5.27 15.56 -9.42
N ALA A 139 -5.03 16.67 -8.72
CA ALA A 139 -5.97 17.78 -8.64
C ALA A 139 -6.26 18.42 -10.00
N THR A 140 -5.27 18.46 -10.90
CA THR A 140 -5.43 19.00 -12.26
C THR A 140 -6.33 18.11 -13.11
N ILE A 141 -6.18 16.79 -13.00
CA ILE A 141 -6.89 15.81 -13.83
C ILE A 141 -8.29 15.55 -13.29
N ASP A 142 -8.45 15.43 -11.97
CA ASP A 142 -9.74 15.27 -11.30
C ASP A 142 -10.68 16.47 -11.51
N GLY A 143 -10.11 17.68 -11.66
CA GLY A 143 -10.90 18.88 -11.97
C GLY A 143 -11.43 18.96 -13.41
N GLU A 144 -10.94 18.12 -14.32
CA GLU A 144 -11.30 18.10 -15.74
C GLU A 144 -12.17 16.89 -16.13
N GLU A 145 -12.35 15.92 -15.23
CA GLU A 145 -13.30 14.79 -15.37
C GLU A 145 -14.76 15.24 -15.14
#